data_AF-A0A6B1HAT6-F1
#
_entry.id   AF-A0A6B1HAT6-F1
#
_cell.length_a   1.000
_cell.length_b   1.000
_cell.length_c   1.000
_cell.angle_alpha   90.00
_cell.angle_beta   90.00
_cell.angle_gamma   90.00
#
_symmetry.space_group_name_H-M   'P 1'
#
loop_
_entity.id
_entity.type
_entity.pdbx_description
1 polymer ?
#
loop_
_entity_poly.entity_id
_entity_poly.type
_entity_poly.pdbx_seq_one_letter_code
_entity_poly.pdbx_strand_id
1 'polypeptide(L)'
;MILPSADPKLVASLYANLSSIPFDYCARQKVGGIHLTYFTLRQLPVFAPSGVAKPAPWAPSLKVQDWLLARVLELTYTAWDLAAFAQDCGDHEPPFVWDAERRLVLRCEIDAAFFLLYGISRDDAAHILDTFPVLKDSEERAHGEYRTKRLVLETYDALAAAAANGVAYGSPLESPRRVE
;
A
#
# COMPACT_ATOMS: atom_id res chain seq x y z
N MET A 1 18.39 0.19 -13.10
CA MET A 1 17.60 -0.16 -11.90
C MET A 1 18.44 0.14 -10.66
N ILE A 2 17.89 0.84 -9.65
CA ILE A 2 18.64 1.27 -8.44
C ILE A 2 19.03 0.08 -7.55
N LEU A 3 18.31 -1.05 -7.65
CA LEU A 3 18.50 -2.27 -6.87
C LEU A 3 18.61 -3.52 -7.78
N PRO A 4 19.65 -3.65 -8.62
CA PRO A 4 19.72 -4.69 -9.66
C PRO A 4 19.87 -6.12 -9.11
N SER A 5 20.26 -6.27 -7.85
CA SER A 5 20.52 -7.57 -7.20
C SER A 5 19.52 -7.88 -6.08
N ALA A 6 18.52 -7.02 -5.86
CA ALA A 6 17.50 -7.25 -4.84
C ALA A 6 16.40 -8.16 -5.38
N ASP A 7 15.79 -8.94 -4.50
CA ASP A 7 14.58 -9.71 -4.81
C ASP A 7 13.48 -8.74 -5.34
N PRO A 8 12.91 -8.97 -6.54
CA PRO A 8 11.86 -8.14 -7.10
C PRO A 8 10.66 -7.94 -6.16
N LYS A 9 10.29 -8.95 -5.37
CA LYS A 9 9.19 -8.86 -4.39
C LYS A 9 9.51 -7.90 -3.25
N LEU A 10 10.78 -7.82 -2.86
CA LEU A 10 11.25 -6.85 -1.87
C LEU A 10 11.21 -5.43 -2.44
N VAL A 11 11.57 -5.26 -3.71
CA VAL A 11 11.46 -3.97 -4.40
C VAL A 11 10.00 -3.53 -4.52
N ALA A 12 9.08 -4.45 -4.82
CA ALA A 12 7.64 -4.19 -4.82
C ALA A 12 7.13 -3.77 -3.42
N SER A 13 7.62 -4.42 -2.36
CA SER A 13 7.29 -4.05 -0.98
C SER A 13 7.80 -2.65 -0.61
N LEU A 14 9.01 -2.30 -1.05
CA LEU A 14 9.56 -0.94 -0.91
C LEU A 14 8.70 0.07 -1.66
N TYR A 15 8.31 -0.22 -2.90
CA TYR A 15 7.46 0.65 -3.70
C TYR A 15 6.10 0.90 -3.04
N ALA A 16 5.47 -0.15 -2.49
CA ALA A 16 4.24 -0.01 -1.70
C ALA A 16 4.45 0.91 -0.50
N ASN A 17 5.56 0.76 0.22
CA ASN A 17 5.85 1.56 1.40
C ASN A 17 6.07 3.04 1.06
N LEU A 18 6.88 3.33 0.04
CA LEU A 18 7.15 4.69 -0.43
C LEU A 18 5.89 5.40 -0.94
N SER A 19 4.88 4.64 -1.37
CA SER A 19 3.61 5.16 -1.89
C SER A 19 2.49 5.25 -0.85
N SER A 20 2.76 4.87 0.40
CA SER A 20 1.76 4.81 1.47
C SER A 20 1.59 6.13 2.20
N ILE A 21 0.37 6.42 2.66
CA ILE A 21 0.04 7.61 3.44
C ILE A 21 0.87 7.76 4.72
N PRO A 22 1.10 6.71 5.54
CA PRO A 22 1.95 6.84 6.73
C PRO A 22 3.38 7.28 6.38
N PHE A 23 3.93 6.78 5.27
CA PHE A 23 5.27 7.17 4.83
C PHE A 23 5.29 8.61 4.32
N ASP A 24 4.31 9.00 3.50
CA ASP A 24 4.22 10.38 2.97
C ASP A 24 4.04 11.39 4.11
N TYR A 25 3.24 11.06 5.13
CA TYR A 25 3.11 11.87 6.33
C TYR A 25 4.48 12.14 6.98
N CYS A 26 5.28 11.09 7.23
CA CYS A 26 6.61 11.23 7.80
C CYS A 26 7.57 12.00 6.89
N ALA A 27 7.49 11.81 5.57
CA ALA A 27 8.31 12.52 4.61
C ALA A 27 8.03 14.03 4.64
N ARG A 28 6.76 14.44 4.67
CA ARG A 28 6.35 15.85 4.74
C ARG A 28 6.85 16.58 5.98
N GLN A 29 7.04 15.88 7.10
CA GLN A 29 7.61 16.49 8.32
C GLN A 29 9.10 16.83 8.19
N LYS A 30 9.82 16.19 7.25
CA LYS A 30 11.28 16.33 7.08
C LYS A 30 11.68 17.00 5.78
N VAL A 31 10.82 17.01 4.77
CA VAL A 31 11.07 17.60 3.46
C VAL A 31 10.58 19.04 3.47
N GLY A 32 11.50 19.99 3.67
CA GLY A 32 11.20 21.43 3.73
C GLY A 32 11.11 22.16 2.38
N GLY A 33 11.22 21.45 1.25
CA GLY A 33 11.24 22.06 -0.09
C GLY A 33 10.88 21.07 -1.19
N ILE A 34 11.12 21.42 -2.45
CA ILE A 34 10.76 20.59 -3.62
C ILE A 34 11.81 19.52 -3.97
N HIS A 35 12.85 19.36 -3.16
CA HIS A 35 13.95 18.43 -3.39
C HIS A 35 14.12 17.48 -2.21
N LEU A 36 14.33 16.20 -2.51
CA LEU A 36 14.64 15.18 -1.53
C LEU A 36 16.17 15.00 -1.43
N THR A 37 16.77 15.47 -0.33
CA THR A 37 18.22 15.31 -0.12
C THR A 37 18.56 13.88 0.34
N TYR A 38 19.77 13.41 0.05
CA TYR A 38 20.25 12.11 0.53
C TYR A 38 20.22 11.99 2.06
N PHE A 39 20.48 13.09 2.78
CA PHE A 39 20.44 13.11 4.23
C PHE A 39 19.01 12.88 4.74
N THR A 40 18.03 13.58 4.18
CA THR A 40 16.62 13.39 4.52
C THR A 40 16.14 11.99 4.16
N LEU A 41 16.46 11.50 2.95
CA LEU A 41 16.06 10.17 2.48
C LEU A 41 16.50 9.05 3.44
N ARG A 42 17.72 9.14 3.97
CA ARG A 42 18.26 8.14 4.93
C ARG A 42 17.57 8.16 6.29
N GLN A 43 16.75 9.16 6.59
CA GLN A 43 16.01 9.28 7.85
C GLN A 43 14.53 8.92 7.73
N LEU A 44 14.04 8.61 6.52
CA LEU A 44 12.64 8.26 6.31
C LEU A 44 12.37 6.83 6.80
N PRO A 45 11.18 6.57 7.36
CA PRO A 45 10.88 5.32 8.04
C PRO A 45 10.52 4.20 7.04
N VAL A 46 11.48 3.78 6.21
CA VAL A 46 11.27 2.63 5.33
C VAL A 46 11.07 1.37 6.17
N PHE A 47 10.00 0.63 5.92
CA PHE A 47 9.72 -0.61 6.65
C PHE A 47 10.78 -1.67 6.34
N ALA A 48 11.32 -2.32 7.38
CA ALA A 48 12.51 -3.16 7.24
C ALA A 48 12.25 -4.43 6.40
N PRO A 49 13.21 -4.88 5.57
CA PRO A 49 13.10 -6.14 4.82
C PRO A 49 12.79 -7.35 5.70
N SER A 50 13.38 -7.42 6.89
CA SER A 50 13.11 -8.49 7.87
C SER A 50 11.69 -8.45 8.43
N GLY A 51 11.02 -7.28 8.38
CA GLY A 51 9.62 -7.12 8.74
C GLY A 51 8.69 -7.69 7.67
N VAL A 52 8.92 -7.37 6.39
CA VAL A 52 8.06 -7.87 5.30
C VAL A 52 8.20 -9.38 5.05
N ALA A 53 9.32 -9.98 5.47
CA ALA A 53 9.55 -11.42 5.40
C ALA A 53 8.76 -12.23 6.46
N LYS A 54 8.18 -11.57 7.47
CA LYS A 54 7.37 -12.22 8.51
C LYS A 54 5.95 -12.51 8.01
N PRO A 55 5.24 -13.47 8.65
CA PRO A 55 3.81 -13.67 8.41
C PRO A 55 3.02 -12.37 8.58
N ALA A 56 2.06 -12.12 7.69
CA ALA A 56 1.12 -11.02 7.83
C ALA A 56 0.15 -11.32 8.98
N PRO A 57 0.00 -10.45 10.00
CA PRO A 57 -0.88 -10.71 11.13
C PRO A 57 -2.33 -11.01 10.72
N TRP A 58 -2.82 -10.30 9.70
CA TRP A 58 -4.16 -10.41 9.14
C TRP A 58 -4.28 -11.45 8.00
N ALA A 59 -3.20 -12.15 7.66
CA ALA A 59 -3.22 -13.24 6.68
C ALA A 59 -2.13 -14.25 7.04
N PRO A 60 -2.31 -15.06 8.11
CA PRO A 60 -1.23 -15.86 8.70
C PRO A 60 -0.57 -16.88 7.76
N SER A 61 -1.26 -17.28 6.68
CA SER A 61 -0.74 -18.17 5.65
C SER A 61 0.22 -17.50 4.66
N LEU A 62 0.32 -16.17 4.68
CA LEU A 62 1.13 -15.37 3.77
C LEU A 62 2.15 -14.56 4.54
N LYS A 63 3.30 -14.29 3.91
CA LYS A 63 4.19 -13.23 4.37
C LYS A 63 3.61 -11.87 4.02
N VAL A 64 3.97 -10.83 4.78
CA VAL A 64 3.60 -9.44 4.45
C VAL A 64 4.01 -9.09 3.02
N GLN A 65 5.20 -9.49 2.58
CA GLN A 65 5.67 -9.25 1.21
C GLN A 65 4.73 -9.83 0.14
N ASP A 66 4.21 -11.05 0.32
CA ASP A 66 3.40 -11.73 -0.69
C ASP A 66 1.97 -11.16 -0.68
N TRP A 67 1.48 -10.78 0.51
CA TRP A 67 0.20 -10.08 0.64
C TRP A 67 0.22 -8.69 -0.01
N LEU A 68 1.31 -7.92 0.15
CA LEU A 68 1.51 -6.65 -0.52
C LEU A 68 1.69 -6.83 -2.03
N LEU A 69 2.48 -7.82 -2.45
CA LEU A 69 2.80 -8.07 -3.86
C LEU A 69 1.54 -8.26 -4.71
N ALA A 70 0.56 -9.03 -4.23
CA ALA A 70 -0.70 -9.24 -4.95
C ALA A 70 -1.40 -7.92 -5.29
N ARG A 71 -1.41 -6.96 -4.35
CA ARG A 71 -2.01 -5.62 -4.53
C ARG A 71 -1.16 -4.74 -5.43
N VAL A 72 0.17 -4.78 -5.25
CA VAL A 72 1.11 -3.99 -6.07
C VAL A 72 1.06 -4.42 -7.53
N LEU A 73 0.98 -5.73 -7.80
CA LEU A 73 0.84 -6.26 -9.15
C LEU A 73 -0.42 -5.72 -9.82
N GLU A 74 -1.57 -5.81 -9.17
CA GLU A 74 -2.84 -5.31 -9.72
C GLU A 74 -2.85 -3.77 -9.89
N LEU A 75 -2.19 -3.04 -8.99
CA LEU A 75 -2.03 -1.59 -9.10
C LEU A 75 -1.01 -1.16 -10.16
N THR A 76 -0.09 -2.03 -10.58
CA THR A 76 1.02 -1.65 -11.46
C THR A 76 0.84 -2.24 -12.85
N TYR A 77 0.71 -3.56 -12.96
CA TYR A 77 0.71 -4.31 -14.22
C TYR A 77 -0.61 -4.18 -14.98
N THR A 78 -0.90 -2.99 -15.49
CA THR A 78 -2.15 -2.65 -16.21
C THR A 78 -1.98 -2.53 -17.73
N ALA A 79 -0.77 -2.74 -18.23
CA ALA A 79 -0.43 -2.73 -19.65
C ALA A 79 0.74 -3.68 -19.94
N TRP A 80 0.85 -4.16 -21.18
CA TRP A 80 1.89 -5.11 -21.62
C TRP A 80 3.31 -4.58 -21.45
N ASP A 81 3.52 -3.27 -21.54
CA ASP A 81 4.84 -2.65 -21.31
C ASP A 81 5.38 -2.88 -19.89
N LEU A 82 4.51 -3.26 -18.94
CA LEU A 82 4.87 -3.58 -17.56
C LEU A 82 5.01 -5.09 -17.32
N ALA A 83 4.91 -5.93 -18.35
CA ALA A 83 5.02 -7.39 -18.24
C ALA A 83 6.36 -7.84 -17.67
N ALA A 84 7.46 -7.14 -17.99
CA ALA A 84 8.78 -7.47 -17.43
C ALA A 84 8.79 -7.39 -15.89
N PHE A 85 8.15 -6.37 -15.32
CA PHE A 85 8.02 -6.24 -13.86
C PHE A 85 7.18 -7.39 -13.26
N ALA A 86 6.07 -7.74 -13.90
CA ALA A 86 5.21 -8.83 -13.43
C ALA A 86 5.94 -10.17 -13.47
N GLN A 87 6.66 -10.45 -14.57
CA GLN A 87 7.44 -11.68 -14.74
C GLN A 87 8.58 -11.79 -13.72
N ASP A 88 9.28 -10.69 -13.45
CA ASP A 88 10.30 -10.64 -12.38
C ASP A 88 9.71 -10.98 -10.99
N CYS A 89 8.43 -10.66 -10.78
CA CYS A 89 7.68 -10.99 -9.56
C CYS A 89 7.04 -12.39 -9.57
N GLY A 90 7.16 -13.14 -10.68
CA GLY A 90 6.59 -14.47 -10.86
C GLY A 90 5.15 -14.52 -11.40
N ASP A 91 4.66 -13.41 -11.96
CA ASP A 91 3.35 -13.33 -12.62
C ASP A 91 3.53 -13.32 -14.15
N HIS A 92 3.05 -14.37 -14.81
CA HIS A 92 3.15 -14.56 -16.26
C HIS A 92 1.80 -14.39 -16.98
N GLU A 93 0.77 -13.95 -16.26
CA GLU A 93 -0.58 -13.78 -16.80
C GLU A 93 -0.70 -12.46 -17.60
N PRO A 94 -1.81 -12.25 -18.33
CA PRO A 94 -2.07 -10.97 -18.98
C PRO A 94 -2.20 -9.79 -17.99
N PRO A 95 -2.00 -8.54 -18.43
CA PRO A 95 -2.17 -7.35 -17.59
C PRO A 95 -3.56 -7.28 -16.93
N PHE A 96 -3.61 -6.67 -15.74
CA PHE A 96 -4.86 -6.37 -15.06
C PHE A 96 -5.64 -5.27 -15.79
N VAL A 97 -6.97 -5.38 -15.78
CA VAL A 97 -7.85 -4.33 -16.29
C VAL A 97 -7.78 -3.12 -15.35
N TRP A 98 -7.51 -1.95 -15.90
CA TRP A 98 -7.51 -0.71 -15.11
C TRP A 98 -8.93 -0.35 -14.64
N ASP A 99 -9.11 -0.17 -13.34
CA ASP A 99 -10.37 0.21 -12.71
C ASP A 99 -10.14 1.16 -11.53
N ALA A 100 -10.70 2.37 -11.58
CA ALA A 100 -10.47 3.41 -10.57
C ALA A 100 -10.96 3.02 -9.16
N GLU A 101 -12.12 2.39 -9.07
CA GLU A 101 -12.76 2.03 -7.81
C GLU A 101 -12.01 0.89 -7.13
N ARG A 102 -11.63 -0.12 -7.92
CA ARG A 102 -10.81 -1.23 -7.44
C ARG A 102 -9.43 -0.76 -6.99
N ARG A 103 -8.80 0.15 -7.74
CA ARG A 103 -7.52 0.76 -7.36
C ARG A 103 -7.60 1.56 -6.06
N LEU A 104 -8.73 2.22 -5.80
CA LEU A 104 -8.94 2.94 -4.54
C LEU A 104 -8.89 1.94 -3.37
N VAL A 105 -9.66 0.86 -3.43
CA VAL A 105 -9.70 -0.17 -2.37
C VAL A 105 -8.30 -0.80 -2.15
N LEU A 106 -7.61 -1.19 -3.23
CA LEU A 106 -6.26 -1.79 -3.12
C LEU A 106 -5.25 -0.83 -2.45
N ARG A 107 -5.32 0.48 -2.76
CA ARG A 107 -4.48 1.48 -2.08
C ARG A 107 -4.84 1.61 -0.61
N CYS A 108 -6.14 1.67 -0.28
CA CYS A 108 -6.61 1.73 1.10
C CYS A 108 -6.17 0.50 1.92
N GLU A 109 -6.17 -0.69 1.32
CA GLU A 109 -5.64 -1.91 1.93
C GLU A 109 -4.13 -1.80 2.23
N ILE A 110 -3.34 -1.26 1.29
CA ILE A 110 -1.91 -1.04 1.51
C ILE A 110 -1.68 0.01 2.61
N ASP A 111 -2.40 1.13 2.60
CA ASP A 111 -2.27 2.18 3.60
C ASP A 111 -2.63 1.67 5.01
N ALA A 112 -3.76 0.97 5.14
CA ALA A 112 -4.21 0.37 6.39
C ALA A 112 -3.22 -0.68 6.91
N ALA A 113 -2.67 -1.51 6.02
CA ALA A 113 -1.62 -2.45 6.37
C ALA A 113 -0.37 -1.73 6.93
N PHE A 114 0.08 -0.64 6.30
CA PHE A 114 1.23 0.10 6.81
C PHE A 114 0.96 0.79 8.15
N PHE A 115 -0.24 1.33 8.39
CA PHE A 115 -0.61 1.84 9.72
C PHE A 115 -0.44 0.76 10.79
N LEU A 116 -0.92 -0.47 10.54
CA LEU A 116 -0.76 -1.60 11.46
C LEU A 116 0.70 -2.04 11.60
N LEU A 117 1.47 -2.12 10.51
CA LEU A 117 2.88 -2.53 10.54
C LEU A 117 3.75 -1.55 11.32
N TYR A 118 3.43 -0.25 11.26
CA TYR A 118 4.09 0.77 12.05
C TYR A 118 3.61 0.84 13.50
N GLY A 119 2.57 0.09 13.87
CA GLY A 119 1.99 0.12 15.21
C GLY A 119 1.26 1.44 15.52
N ILE A 120 0.77 2.13 14.49
CA ILE A 120 0.01 3.37 14.63
C ILE A 120 -1.41 3.02 15.06
N SER A 121 -1.89 3.67 16.13
CA SER A 121 -3.25 3.45 16.62
C SER A 121 -4.31 3.91 15.62
N ARG A 122 -5.54 3.43 15.75
CA ARG A 122 -6.65 3.85 14.89
C ARG A 122 -6.89 5.37 14.94
N ASP A 123 -6.81 5.95 16.13
CA ASP A 123 -7.05 7.38 16.34
C ASP A 123 -5.91 8.22 15.75
N ASP A 124 -4.65 7.76 15.90
CA ASP A 124 -3.49 8.40 15.26
C ASP A 124 -3.55 8.27 13.74
N ALA A 125 -4.00 7.13 13.21
CA ALA A 125 -4.20 6.95 11.77
C ALA A 125 -5.27 7.92 11.24
N ALA A 126 -6.39 8.08 11.96
CA ALA A 126 -7.42 9.05 11.62
C ALA A 126 -6.88 10.49 11.65
N HIS A 127 -6.06 10.83 12.65
CA HIS A 127 -5.39 12.12 12.74
C HIS A 127 -4.43 12.35 11.57
N ILE A 128 -3.58 11.37 11.24
CA ILE A 128 -2.65 11.45 10.11
C ILE A 128 -3.41 11.70 8.80
N LEU A 129 -4.51 10.98 8.55
CA LEU A 129 -5.35 11.16 7.36
C LEU A 129 -5.92 12.58 7.25
N ASP A 130 -6.23 13.24 8.37
CA ASP A 130 -6.72 14.62 8.40
C ASP A 130 -5.63 15.66 8.07
N THR A 131 -4.35 15.29 8.10
CA THR A 131 -3.25 16.20 7.74
C THR A 131 -3.06 16.41 6.24
N PHE A 132 -3.93 15.79 5.40
CA PHE A 132 -3.90 15.87 3.93
C PHE A 132 -5.06 16.71 3.38
N PRO A 133 -5.09 18.05 3.59
CA PRO A 133 -6.22 18.89 3.20
C PRO A 133 -6.44 18.93 1.69
N VAL A 134 -5.37 18.87 0.89
CA VAL A 134 -5.51 18.87 -0.59
C VAL A 134 -6.22 17.61 -1.09
N LEU A 135 -5.89 16.45 -0.51
CA LEU A 135 -6.55 15.19 -0.86
C LEU A 135 -8.01 15.22 -0.41
N LYS A 136 -8.24 15.61 0.85
CA LYS A 136 -9.58 15.75 1.43
C LYS A 136 -10.47 16.67 0.59
N ASP A 137 -10.02 17.89 0.33
CA ASP A 137 -10.78 18.87 -0.46
C ASP A 137 -11.07 18.36 -1.88
N SER A 138 -10.11 17.65 -2.49
CA SER A 138 -10.28 17.09 -3.82
C SER A 138 -11.36 16.00 -3.83
N GLU A 139 -11.37 15.11 -2.85
CA GLU A 139 -12.37 14.04 -2.75
C GLU A 139 -13.74 14.57 -2.35
N GLU A 140 -13.82 15.53 -1.42
CA GLU A 140 -15.08 16.17 -1.04
C GLU A 140 -15.72 16.90 -2.22
N ARG A 141 -14.93 17.57 -3.08
CA ARG A 141 -15.44 18.19 -4.31
C ARG A 141 -15.92 17.18 -5.34
N ALA A 142 -15.21 16.06 -5.49
CA ALA A 142 -15.51 15.06 -6.53
C ALA A 142 -16.63 14.09 -6.12
N HIS A 143 -16.75 13.79 -4.82
CA HIS A 143 -17.57 12.70 -4.31
C HIS A 143 -18.48 13.09 -3.14
N GLY A 144 -18.33 14.30 -2.58
CA GLY A 144 -19.10 14.73 -1.40
C GLY A 144 -18.64 14.13 -0.07
N GLU A 145 -17.60 13.28 -0.07
CA GLU A 145 -17.02 12.67 1.13
C GLU A 145 -15.50 12.48 1.00
N TYR A 146 -14.80 12.42 2.14
CA TYR A 146 -13.39 12.01 2.19
C TYR A 146 -13.26 10.48 2.12
N ARG A 147 -13.50 9.91 0.92
CA ARG A 147 -13.59 8.46 0.66
C ARG A 147 -12.36 7.70 1.15
N THR A 148 -11.16 8.23 0.90
CA THR A 148 -9.90 7.61 1.29
C THR A 148 -9.84 7.43 2.80
N LYS A 149 -10.15 8.47 3.60
CA LYS A 149 -10.14 8.35 5.06
C LYS A 149 -11.11 7.30 5.56
N ARG A 150 -12.35 7.32 5.05
CA ARG A 150 -13.38 6.35 5.44
C ARG A 150 -12.92 4.91 5.14
N LEU A 151 -12.51 4.64 3.91
CA LEU A 151 -12.12 3.30 3.45
C LEU A 151 -10.84 2.81 4.12
N VAL A 152 -9.84 3.66 4.33
CA VAL A 152 -8.61 3.29 5.06
C VAL A 152 -8.94 2.89 6.50
N LEU A 153 -9.80 3.63 7.20
CA LEU A 153 -10.16 3.31 8.59
C LEU A 153 -11.05 2.06 8.67
N GLU A 154 -12.02 1.88 7.77
CA GLU A 154 -12.81 0.64 7.67
C GLU A 154 -11.92 -0.58 7.42
N THR A 155 -10.95 -0.43 6.52
CA THR A 155 -9.99 -1.49 6.18
C THR A 155 -9.02 -1.75 7.33
N TYR A 156 -8.58 -0.71 8.02
CA TYR A 156 -7.77 -0.83 9.24
C TYR A 156 -8.50 -1.65 10.29
N ASP A 157 -9.76 -1.32 10.57
CA ASP A 157 -10.59 -2.02 11.55
C ASP A 157 -10.76 -3.51 11.16
N ALA A 158 -10.99 -3.80 9.88
CA ALA A 158 -11.11 -5.16 9.37
C ALA A 158 -9.80 -5.96 9.45
N LEU A 159 -8.65 -5.36 9.09
CA LEU A 159 -7.34 -5.98 9.21
C LEU A 159 -6.97 -6.24 10.67
N ALA A 160 -7.23 -5.28 11.56
CA ALA A 160 -6.99 -5.40 12.99
C ALA A 160 -7.85 -6.53 13.60
N ALA A 161 -9.13 -6.60 13.24
CA ALA A 161 -10.02 -7.67 13.66
C ALA A 161 -9.57 -9.04 13.14
N ALA A 162 -9.14 -9.13 11.87
CA ALA A 162 -8.62 -10.36 11.30
C ALA A 162 -7.36 -10.84 12.05
N ALA A 163 -6.44 -9.92 12.33
CA ALA A 163 -5.23 -10.21 13.08
C ALA A 163 -5.51 -10.65 14.53
N ALA A 164 -6.46 -10.00 15.22
CA ALA A 164 -6.83 -10.35 16.59
C ALA A 164 -7.49 -11.74 16.68
N ASN A 165 -8.28 -12.13 15.67
CA ASN A 165 -8.98 -13.40 15.63
C ASN A 165 -8.17 -14.53 14.98
N GLY A 166 -6.98 -14.24 14.43
CA GLY A 166 -6.16 -15.22 13.72
C GLY A 166 -6.80 -15.73 12.42
N VAL A 167 -7.71 -14.96 11.82
CA VAL A 167 -8.39 -15.30 10.56
C VAL A 167 -7.79 -14.50 9.40
N ALA A 168 -7.91 -15.02 8.19
CA ALA A 168 -7.50 -14.28 7.00
C ALA A 168 -8.48 -13.12 6.73
N TYR A 169 -7.93 -11.93 6.51
CA TYR A 169 -8.68 -10.78 6.04
C TYR A 169 -9.32 -11.08 4.67
N GLY A 170 -10.64 -10.93 4.61
CA GLY A 170 -11.40 -10.99 3.37
C GLY A 170 -11.46 -9.62 2.72
N SER A 171 -10.74 -9.44 1.62
CA SER A 171 -10.88 -8.25 0.78
C SER A 171 -12.33 -8.14 0.28
N PRO A 172 -12.93 -6.93 0.23
CA PRO A 172 -14.26 -6.74 -0.34
C PRO A 172 -14.27 -6.88 -1.88
N LEU A 173 -13.08 -7.04 -2.49
CA LEU A 173 -12.91 -7.19 -3.92
C LEU A 173 -13.15 -8.63 -4.38
N GLU A 174 -13.86 -8.77 -5.50
CA GLU A 174 -13.96 -10.05 -6.22
C GLU A 174 -12.60 -10.43 -6.86
N SER A 175 -12.56 -11.58 -7.52
CA SER A 175 -11.37 -12.03 -8.27
C SER A 175 -10.87 -10.94 -9.24
N PRO A 176 -9.54 -10.77 -9.37
CA PRO A 176 -8.97 -9.78 -10.28
C PRO A 176 -9.41 -10.01 -11.73
N ARG A 177 -9.61 -8.91 -12.46
CA ARG A 177 -9.92 -8.95 -13.91
C ARG A 177 -8.64 -8.70 -14.69
N ARG A 178 -8.36 -9.55 -15.67
CA ARG A 178 -7.23 -9.41 -16.61
C ARG A 178 -7.75 -9.23 -18.02
N VAL A 179 -6.96 -8.60 -18.87
CA VAL A 179 -7.25 -8.50 -20.30
C VAL A 179 -7.19 -9.91 -20.92
N GLU A 180 -7.99 -10.12 -21.97
CA GLU A 180 -7.95 -11.36 -22.76
C GLU A 180 -6.68 -11.47 -23.61
#